data_AF-A0A542LWR6-F1
#
_entry.id   AF-A0A542LWR6-F1
#
_cell.length_a   1.000
_cell.length_b   1.000
_cell.length_c   1.000
_cell.angle_alpha   90.00
_cell.angle_beta   90.00
_cell.angle_gamma   90.00
#
_symmetry.space_group_name_H-M   'P 1'
#
loop_
_entity.id
_entity.type
_entity.pdbx_description
1 polymer ?
#
loop_
_entity_poly.entity_id
_entity_poly.type
_entity_poly.pdbx_seq_one_letter_code
_entity_poly.pdbx_strand_id
1 'polypeptide(L)' 'MDKLTIKDLPVATELDKRRMAGVLGGMGRTPQQILAFELTGKPATWQGLVLEEDNQLHVPVI' A
#
# COMPACT_ATOMS: atom_id res chain seq x y z
N MET A 1 9.25 -8.59 15.16
CA MET A 1 8.71 -8.29 13.81
C MET A 1 9.50 -7.11 13.30
N ASP A 2 10.47 -7.37 12.44
CA ASP A 2 11.46 -6.37 12.04
C ASP A 2 10.95 -5.61 10.82
N LYS A 3 10.51 -4.38 11.04
CA LYS A 3 10.06 -3.45 9.99
C LYS A 3 11.32 -2.89 9.30
N LEU A 4 11.70 -3.44 8.15
CA LEU A 4 12.75 -2.86 7.31
C LEU A 4 12.20 -1.61 6.61
N THR A 5 12.82 -0.45 6.82
CA THR A 5 12.49 0.76 6.07
C THR A 5 13.38 0.88 4.83
N ILE A 6 12.90 1.54 3.77
CA ILE A 6 13.59 1.64 2.46
C ILE A 6 15.00 2.24 2.60
N LYS A 7 15.25 3.04 3.64
CA LYS A 7 16.56 3.65 3.94
C LYS A 7 17.60 2.64 4.45
N ASP A 8 17.15 1.47 4.90
CA ASP A 8 17.99 0.44 5.51
C ASP A 8 18.36 -0.68 4.53
N LEU A 9 17.90 -0.59 3.27
CA LEU A 9 18.22 -1.58 2.24
C LEU A 9 19.59 -1.28 1.61
N PRO A 10 20.54 -2.22 1.63
CA PRO A 10 21.82 -2.03 0.96
C PRO A 10 21.59 -1.86 -0.55
N VAL A 11 22.22 -0.83 -1.12
CA VAL A 11 22.02 -0.36 -2.51
C VAL A 11 22.39 -1.42 -3.57
N ALA A 12 23.04 -2.52 -3.17
CA ALA A 12 23.62 -3.52 -4.07
C ALA A 12 23.42 -4.98 -3.61
N THR A 13 22.24 -5.33 -3.10
CA THR A 13 21.90 -6.74 -2.83
C THR A 13 20.70 -7.15 -3.67
N GLU A 14 20.77 -8.31 -4.32
CA GLU A 14 19.61 -8.87 -5.03
C GLU A 14 18.42 -8.92 -4.07
N LEU A 15 17.43 -8.06 -4.35
CA LEU A 15 16.23 -7.97 -3.56
C LEU A 15 15.47 -9.31 -3.67
N ASP A 16 15.28 -9.96 -2.53
CA ASP A 16 14.53 -11.21 -2.42
C ASP A 16 13.18 -11.06 -3.15
N LYS A 17 12.99 -11.83 -4.22
CA LYS A 17 11.81 -11.79 -5.09
C LYS A 17 10.51 -12.02 -4.32
N ARG A 18 10.54 -12.78 -3.21
CA ARG A 18 9.37 -12.99 -2.34
C ARG A 18 9.04 -11.75 -1.52
N ARG A 19 10.05 -11.01 -1.04
CA ARG A 19 9.84 -9.70 -0.40
C ARG A 19 9.42 -8.64 -1.41
N MET A 20 9.95 -8.68 -2.62
CA MET A 20 9.51 -7.79 -3.71
C MET A 20 8.06 -8.01 -4.11
N ALA A 21 7.49 -9.23 -3.98
CA ALA A 21 6.09 -9.48 -4.26
C ALA A 21 5.15 -8.64 -3.38
N GLY A 22 5.53 -8.35 -2.13
CA GLY A 22 4.82 -7.39 -1.27
C GLY A 22 4.95 -5.93 -1.77
N VAL A 23 6.08 -5.60 -2.41
CA VAL A 23 6.36 -4.26 -2.97
C VAL A 23 5.65 -4.04 -4.32
N LEU A 24 5.42 -5.08 -5.13
CA LEU A 24 4.62 -5.01 -6.37
C LEU A 24 3.19 -4.49 -6.09
N GLY A 25 2.64 -4.81 -4.92
CA GLY A 25 1.37 -4.27 -4.44
C GLY A 25 1.37 -2.75 -4.26
N GLY A 26 2.53 -2.10 -4.13
CA GLY A 26 2.64 -0.65 -3.97
C GLY A 26 3.10 0.11 -5.21
N MET A 27 3.58 -0.57 -6.26
CA MET A 27 4.11 0.13 -7.43
C MET A 27 3.00 0.88 -8.18
N GLY A 28 3.22 2.18 -8.38
CA GLY A 28 2.24 3.08 -8.99
C GLY A 28 1.07 3.48 -8.09
N ARG A 29 1.09 3.12 -6.80
CA ARG A 29 0.06 3.50 -5.82
C ARG A 29 0.63 4.49 -4.81
N THR A 30 -0.17 5.47 -4.40
CA THR A 30 0.21 6.40 -3.34
C THR A 30 0.21 5.70 -1.98
N PRO A 31 0.97 6.20 -0.98
CA PRO A 31 0.91 5.67 0.37
C PRO A 31 -0.53 5.60 0.93
N GLN A 32 -1.36 6.58 0.59
CA GLN A 32 -2.77 6.63 0.98
C GLN A 32 -3.59 5.49 0.35
N GLN A 33 -3.33 5.15 -0.91
CA GLN A 33 -3.99 4.02 -1.59
C GLN A 33 -3.62 2.68 -0.96
N ILE A 34 -2.33 2.51 -0.64
CA ILE A 34 -1.84 1.29 0.01
C ILE A 34 -2.51 1.15 1.38
N LEU A 35 -2.49 2.21 2.19
CA LEU A 35 -3.13 2.20 3.51
C LEU A 35 -4.64 1.93 3.43
N ALA A 36 -5.35 2.59 2.53
CA ALA A 36 -6.78 2.38 2.34
C ALA A 36 -7.11 0.93 1.96
N PHE A 37 -6.30 0.31 1.10
CA PHE A 37 -6.44 -1.10 0.74
C PHE A 37 -6.11 -2.03 1.91
N GLU A 38 -5.07 -1.74 2.69
CA GLU A 38 -4.73 -2.52 3.89
C GLU A 38 -5.83 -2.47 4.96
N LEU A 39 -6.54 -1.35 5.09
CA LEU A 39 -7.63 -1.18 6.05
C LEU A 39 -8.94 -1.83 5.60
N THR A 40 -9.29 -1.68 4.31
CA THR A 40 -10.64 -2.00 3.82
C THR A 40 -10.70 -3.20 2.87
N GLY A 41 -9.56 -3.61 2.31
CA GLY A 41 -9.49 -4.59 1.21
C GLY A 41 -10.02 -4.08 -0.12
N LYS A 42 -10.41 -2.79 -0.21
CA LYS A 42 -11.03 -2.19 -1.39
C LYS A 42 -10.05 -1.29 -2.15
N PRO A 43 -10.18 -1.16 -3.48
CA PRO A 43 -9.43 -0.17 -4.24
C PRO A 43 -9.73 1.25 -3.77
N ALA A 44 -8.72 2.11 -3.79
CA ALA A 44 -8.85 3.51 -3.37
C ALA A 44 -8.35 4.49 -4.45
N THR A 45 -8.90 5.70 -4.44
CA THR A 45 -8.41 6.83 -5.26
C THR A 45 -7.01 7.24 -4.82
N TRP A 46 -6.31 8.06 -5.61
CA TRP A 46 -4.97 8.56 -5.27
C TRP A 46 -4.90 9.33 -3.94
N GLN A 47 -6.03 9.87 -3.46
CA GLN A 47 -6.14 10.50 -2.13
C GLN A 47 -6.44 9.51 -1.00
N GLY A 48 -6.65 8.22 -1.30
CA GLY A 48 -7.01 7.19 -0.32
C GLY A 48 -8.51 7.05 -0.06
N LEU A 49 -9.38 7.58 -0.92
CA LEU A 49 -10.83 7.43 -0.76
C LEU A 49 -11.31 6.10 -1.33
N VAL A 50 -12.24 5.44 -0.65
CA VAL A 50 -12.78 4.14 -1.02
C VAL A 50 -14.24 4.29 -1.42
N LEU A 51 -14.65 3.57 -2.47
CA LEU A 51 -16.06 3.51 -2.88
C LEU A 51 -16.82 2.56 -1.96
N GLU A 52 -17.84 3.08 -1.29
CA GLU A 52 -18.71 2.33 -0.38
C GLU A 52 -20.03 1.93 -1.04
N GLU A 53 -20.86 1.17 -0.32
CA GLU A 53 -22.14 0.64 -0.81
C GLU A 53 -23.17 1.73 -1.13
N ASP A 54 -23.01 2.91 -0.53
CA ASP A 54 -23.81 4.10 -0.84
C ASP A 54 -23.40 4.78 -2.17
N ASN A 55 -22.46 4.17 -2.90
CA ASN A 55 -21.91 4.65 -4.16
C ASN A 55 -21.22 6.01 -4.03
N GLN A 56 -20.72 6.34 -2.83
CA GLN A 56 -19.91 7.53 -2.57
C GLN A 56 -18.49 7.18 -2.15
N LEU A 57 -17.61 8.16 -2.26
CA LEU A 57 -16.21 8.06 -1.87
C LEU A 57 -16.03 8.51 -0.42
N HIS A 58 -15.52 7.61 0.43
CA HIS A 58 -15.32 7.86 1.85
C HIS A 58 -13.85 7.77 2.25
N VAL A 59 -13.49 8.48 3.31
CA VAL A 59 -12.19 8.31 3.97
C VAL A 59 -12.28 7.05 4.84
N PRO A 60 -11.40 6.05 4.66
CA PRO A 60 -11.34 4.90 5.54
C PRO A 60 -11.03 5.35 6.98
N VAL A 61 -11.87 4.95 7.92
CA VAL A 61 -11.68 5.24 9.35
C VAL A 61 -11.06 4.02 10.02
N ILE A 62 -10.07 4.25 10.89
CA ILE A 62 -9.40 3.23 11.71
C ILE A 62 -10.30 2.85 12.88
#